data_AF-A0A843C0Z2-F1
#
_entry.id   AF-A0A843C0Z2-F1
#
_cell.length_a   1.000
_cell.length_b   1.000
_cell.length_c   1.000
_cell.angle_alpha   90.00
_cell.angle_beta   90.00
_cell.angle_gamma   90.00
#
_symmetry.space_group_name_H-M   'P 1'
#
loop_
_entity.id
_entity.type
_entity.pdbx_description
1 polymer ?
#
loop_
_entity_poly.entity_id
_entity_poly.type
_entity_poly.pdbx_seq_one_letter_code
_entity_poly.pdbx_strand_id
1 'polypeptide(L)'
;MDKKYCVSCGSAVTATDDFCFKCGAKIENYKELQEPSGNVRIISERPNNLDDQDYVRIKRSQRKFKPLLVILLIAGAIVVPIVVMSSISSIRSPIGTLTYDVPTTGIIDVDLIIDNSIGSVNIIYDDSITSLFESFIEVRGGLRATMEDAINFEHEVVGDKVIISFIDEQAFTSFLNLKTLSYDIDIWINPIAAVDFNVESSTGSITCSLDGNDDLLIKDASFSSSTGSVKFISGTVENTTIGDVYLESSTGSLLFDFRYSTNASFTDLVMDTSTGSVKAYLGEAMTIDCTDVNLSTSTGSVLLEYTNIIQLGDLEWNLDTSTGSVTLVFEQTILPAINCSSTYNLETSTGSITVDCELTTDIGVEMDADTSTGSITLPSGGSHYSSPEFSLKNSQYSFTLLTSTGSITASVYN
;
A
#
# COMPACT_ATOMS: atom_id res chain seq x y z
N MET A 1 -31.91 -13.21 -20.98
CA MET A 1 -31.03 -12.03 -20.95
C MET A 1 -29.63 -12.55 -21.09
N ASP A 2 -29.00 -12.32 -22.24
CA ASP A 2 -27.65 -12.83 -22.51
C ASP A 2 -26.65 -12.14 -21.58
N LYS A 3 -26.03 -12.91 -20.70
CA LYS A 3 -25.01 -12.41 -19.77
C LYS A 3 -23.67 -12.34 -20.50
N LYS A 4 -23.15 -11.13 -20.68
CA LYS A 4 -21.80 -10.89 -21.22
C LYS A 4 -20.81 -10.80 -20.06
N TYR A 5 -19.58 -11.25 -20.28
CA TYR A 5 -18.50 -11.19 -19.30
C TYR A 5 -17.29 -10.49 -19.89
N CYS A 6 -16.61 -9.69 -19.08
CA CYS A 6 -15.35 -9.06 -19.43
C CYS A 6 -14.27 -10.14 -19.63
N VAL A 7 -13.64 -10.16 -20.79
CA VAL A 7 -12.57 -11.14 -21.11
C VAL A 7 -11.29 -10.92 -20.31
N SER A 8 -11.07 -9.70 -19.79
CA SER A 8 -9.88 -9.36 -19.00
C SER A 8 -9.99 -9.77 -17.53
N CYS A 9 -11.17 -9.62 -16.91
CA CYS A 9 -11.34 -9.85 -15.46
C CYS A 9 -12.49 -10.79 -15.08
N GLY A 10 -13.23 -11.32 -16.06
CA GLY A 10 -14.33 -12.29 -15.84
C GLY A 10 -15.60 -11.71 -15.22
N SER A 11 -15.67 -10.40 -14.97
CA SER A 11 -16.85 -9.78 -14.34
C SER A 11 -18.01 -9.67 -15.33
N ALA A 12 -19.25 -9.85 -14.85
CA ALA A 12 -20.44 -9.64 -15.66
C ALA A 12 -20.52 -8.17 -16.10
N VAL A 13 -20.82 -7.93 -17.38
CA VAL A 13 -20.95 -6.58 -17.94
C VAL A 13 -22.30 -6.45 -18.63
N THR A 14 -22.89 -5.25 -18.61
CA THR A 14 -24.15 -5.00 -19.31
C THR A 14 -23.88 -4.71 -20.78
N ALA A 15 -24.86 -5.00 -21.65
CA ALA A 15 -24.66 -4.88 -23.10
C ALA A 15 -24.51 -3.42 -23.59
N THR A 16 -24.71 -2.44 -22.72
CA THR A 16 -24.63 -1.01 -23.01
C THR A 16 -23.31 -0.36 -22.60
N ASP A 17 -22.42 -1.08 -21.91
CA ASP A 17 -21.17 -0.51 -21.40
C ASP A 17 -20.06 -0.61 -22.46
N ASP A 18 -19.38 0.50 -22.74
CA ASP A 18 -18.20 0.53 -23.63
C ASP A 18 -16.93 0.03 -22.92
N PHE A 19 -16.92 0.05 -21.58
CA PHE A 19 -15.79 -0.32 -20.73
C PHE A 19 -16.23 -1.13 -19.51
N CYS A 20 -15.39 -2.06 -19.06
CA CYS A 20 -15.65 -2.83 -17.85
C CYS A 20 -15.48 -1.96 -16.59
N PHE A 21 -16.54 -1.75 -15.82
CA PHE A 21 -16.52 -0.97 -14.58
C PHE A 21 -15.47 -1.44 -13.56
N LYS A 22 -15.07 -2.72 -13.59
CA LYS A 22 -14.12 -3.29 -12.63
C LYS A 22 -12.66 -3.12 -13.03
N CYS A 23 -12.34 -3.08 -14.32
CA CYS A 23 -10.94 -3.10 -14.78
C CYS A 23 -10.60 -2.08 -15.88
N GLY A 24 -11.56 -1.27 -16.32
CA GLY A 24 -11.37 -0.27 -17.37
C GLY A 24 -11.12 -0.81 -18.78
N ALA A 25 -11.11 -2.14 -18.98
CA ALA A 25 -10.88 -2.73 -20.29
C ALA A 25 -12.06 -2.45 -21.25
N LYS A 26 -11.75 -2.05 -22.49
CA LYS A 26 -12.74 -1.76 -23.54
C LYS A 26 -13.47 -3.04 -23.98
N ILE A 27 -14.79 -2.99 -24.05
CA ILE A 27 -15.67 -4.15 -24.33
C ILE A 27 -15.81 -4.35 -25.84
N GLU A 28 -14.69 -4.57 -26.54
CA GLU A 28 -14.70 -4.84 -28.00
C GLU A 28 -14.70 -6.33 -28.34
N ASN A 29 -14.51 -7.21 -27.33
CA ASN A 29 -14.52 -8.66 -27.51
C ASN A 29 -15.30 -9.32 -26.36
N TYR A 30 -16.55 -9.71 -26.57
CA TYR A 30 -17.28 -10.56 -25.63
C TYR A 30 -17.34 -12.00 -26.15
N LYS A 31 -17.34 -12.96 -25.22
CA LYS A 31 -17.56 -14.37 -25.50
C LYS A 31 -18.97 -14.71 -25.02
N GLU A 32 -19.89 -15.01 -25.95
CA GLU A 32 -21.21 -15.52 -25.59
C GLU A 32 -21.05 -16.96 -25.07
N LEU A 33 -21.40 -17.17 -23.80
CA LEU A 33 -21.57 -18.50 -23.24
C LEU A 33 -23.02 -18.92 -23.46
N GLN A 34 -23.25 -19.84 -24.39
CA GLN A 34 -24.52 -20.56 -24.44
C GLN A 34 -24.61 -21.47 -23.21
N GLU A 35 -25.71 -21.34 -22.47
CA GLU A 35 -25.99 -22.20 -21.32
C GLU A 35 -26.06 -23.68 -21.76
N PRO A 36 -25.31 -24.60 -21.13
CA PRO A 36 -25.42 -26.01 -21.44
C PRO A 36 -26.70 -26.57 -20.81
N SER A 37 -27.73 -26.74 -21.65
CA SER A 37 -28.85 -27.61 -21.37
C SER A 37 -28.36 -29.07 -21.28
N GLY A 38 -28.51 -29.68 -20.10
CA GLY A 38 -28.87 -31.09 -19.89
C GLY A 38 -28.12 -32.21 -20.63
N ASN A 39 -27.64 -33.17 -19.82
CA ASN A 39 -27.32 -34.56 -20.14
C ASN A 39 -25.95 -34.85 -20.76
N VAL A 40 -24.97 -35.05 -19.88
CA VAL A 40 -23.77 -35.84 -20.14
C VAL A 40 -24.18 -37.29 -20.43
N ARG A 41 -24.07 -37.71 -21.69
CA ARG A 41 -24.00 -39.13 -22.08
C ARG A 41 -22.55 -39.48 -22.37
N ILE A 42 -22.06 -40.47 -21.63
CA ILE A 42 -20.83 -41.21 -21.95
C ILE A 42 -21.11 -42.06 -23.20
N ILE A 43 -20.31 -41.88 -24.25
CA ILE A 43 -20.12 -42.91 -25.28
C ILE A 43 -18.64 -43.03 -25.59
N SER A 44 -18.17 -44.27 -25.42
CA SER A 44 -16.88 -44.84 -25.72
C SER A 44 -16.81 -45.41 -27.15
N GLU A 45 -15.57 -45.60 -27.64
CA GLU A 45 -15.14 -46.48 -28.76
C GLU A 45 -15.54 -46.00 -30.18
N ARG A 46 -14.77 -46.14 -31.27
CA ARG A 46 -13.60 -46.95 -31.72
C ARG A 46 -13.29 -46.49 -33.19
N PRO A 47 -12.41 -47.10 -34.00
CA PRO A 47 -10.95 -47.20 -33.95
C PRO A 47 -10.24 -46.86 -35.31
N ASN A 48 -8.91 -46.95 -35.32
CA ASN A 48 -7.99 -47.62 -36.28
C ASN A 48 -8.33 -47.58 -37.80
N ASN A 49 -7.40 -47.41 -38.75
CA ASN A 49 -6.05 -47.97 -38.83
C ASN A 49 -5.39 -47.56 -40.17
N LEU A 50 -4.14 -47.99 -40.34
CA LEU A 50 -3.31 -48.22 -41.54
C LEU A 50 -2.10 -47.25 -41.63
N ASP A 51 -0.90 -47.70 -41.25
CA ASP A 51 0.05 -48.59 -41.98
C ASP A 51 0.70 -47.82 -43.16
N ASP A 52 2.00 -47.88 -43.49
CA ASP A 52 3.16 -48.66 -43.04
C ASP A 52 4.43 -48.01 -43.67
N GLN A 53 5.60 -48.20 -43.04
CA GLN A 53 6.97 -48.23 -43.64
C GLN A 53 7.52 -46.97 -44.37
N ASP A 54 8.82 -46.62 -44.43
CA ASP A 54 10.07 -47.35 -44.24
C ASP A 54 11.26 -46.36 -44.04
N TYR A 55 12.29 -46.85 -43.34
CA TYR A 55 13.72 -46.47 -43.28
C TYR A 55 14.26 -45.08 -43.71
N VAL A 56 15.19 -44.52 -42.91
CA VAL A 56 16.65 -44.39 -43.24
C VAL A 56 17.42 -43.45 -42.27
N ARG A 57 18.59 -43.95 -41.81
CA ARG A 57 19.84 -43.30 -41.35
C ARG A 57 19.92 -42.52 -40.03
N ILE A 58 20.57 -43.21 -39.11
CA ILE A 58 21.52 -42.75 -38.08
C ILE A 58 22.50 -41.70 -38.64
N LYS A 59 22.49 -40.50 -38.05
CA LYS A 59 23.67 -39.63 -37.94
C LYS A 59 23.93 -39.31 -36.46
N ARG A 60 25.00 -39.90 -35.93
CA ARG A 60 25.59 -39.54 -34.63
C ARG A 60 26.03 -38.07 -34.69
N SER A 61 25.31 -37.21 -33.97
CA SER A 61 25.78 -35.88 -33.60
C SER A 61 26.01 -35.90 -32.09
N GLN A 62 27.28 -35.92 -31.70
CA GLN A 62 27.70 -35.63 -30.33
C GLN A 62 27.31 -34.18 -30.01
N ARG A 63 26.14 -33.99 -29.40
CA ARG A 63 25.77 -32.72 -28.79
C ARG A 63 26.22 -32.75 -27.32
N LYS A 64 27.19 -31.88 -27.01
CA LYS A 64 27.55 -31.49 -25.65
C LYS A 64 26.26 -31.16 -24.90
N PHE A 65 25.93 -31.97 -23.89
CA PHE A 65 24.83 -31.69 -22.96
C PHE A 65 25.17 -30.38 -22.24
N LYS A 66 24.45 -29.30 -22.54
CA LYS A 66 24.53 -28.06 -21.76
C LYS A 66 23.75 -28.30 -20.46
N PRO A 67 24.36 -28.19 -19.27
CA PRO A 67 23.69 -28.45 -17.98
C PRO A 67 22.61 -27.43 -17.62
N LEU A 68 22.43 -26.37 -18.42
CA LEU A 68 21.50 -25.28 -18.11
C LEU A 68 20.01 -25.65 -18.24
N LEU A 69 19.66 -26.64 -19.07
CA LEU A 69 18.26 -27.02 -19.31
C LEU A 69 17.67 -27.93 -18.22
N VAL A 70 18.52 -28.67 -17.50
CA VAL A 70 18.08 -29.56 -16.40
C VAL A 70 17.80 -28.74 -15.14
N ILE A 71 18.54 -27.65 -14.90
CA ILE A 71 18.30 -26.74 -13.77
C ILE A 71 16.96 -26.01 -13.93
N LEU A 72 16.60 -25.56 -15.14
CA LEU A 72 15.29 -24.93 -15.41
C LEU A 72 14.11 -25.91 -15.27
N LEU A 73 14.29 -27.19 -15.62
CA LEU A 73 13.26 -28.21 -15.45
C LEU A 73 13.08 -28.63 -13.97
N ILE A 74 14.15 -28.66 -13.19
CA ILE A 74 14.08 -28.94 -11.75
C ILE A 74 13.51 -27.72 -11.00
N ALA A 75 13.93 -26.50 -11.35
CA ALA A 75 13.33 -25.28 -10.81
C ALA A 75 11.84 -25.18 -11.17
N GLY A 76 11.45 -25.49 -12.42
CA GLY A 76 10.05 -25.56 -12.83
C GLY A 76 9.25 -26.64 -12.08
N ALA A 77 9.83 -27.80 -11.83
CA ALA A 77 9.18 -28.89 -11.08
C ALA A 77 9.06 -28.63 -9.57
N ILE A 78 9.81 -27.67 -9.00
CA ILE A 78 9.69 -27.24 -7.61
C ILE A 78 8.79 -26.01 -7.50
N VAL A 79 8.96 -25.02 -8.39
CA VAL A 79 8.20 -23.76 -8.37
C VAL A 79 6.75 -23.98 -8.78
N VAL A 80 6.46 -24.83 -9.76
CA VAL A 80 5.07 -25.06 -10.22
C VAL A 80 4.20 -25.71 -9.13
N PRO A 81 4.63 -26.75 -8.39
CA PRO A 81 3.85 -27.25 -7.26
C PRO A 81 3.71 -26.25 -6.11
N ILE A 82 4.70 -25.38 -5.86
CA ILE A 82 4.61 -24.34 -4.83
C ILE A 82 3.57 -23.28 -5.24
N VAL A 83 3.59 -22.81 -6.49
CA VAL A 83 2.62 -21.84 -7.04
C VAL A 83 1.22 -22.45 -7.22
N VAL A 84 1.14 -23.75 -7.52
CA VAL A 84 -0.14 -24.48 -7.62
C VAL A 84 -0.70 -24.81 -6.22
N MET A 85 0.14 -25.13 -5.22
CA MET A 85 -0.32 -25.29 -3.84
C MET A 85 -0.72 -23.97 -3.20
N SER A 86 -0.07 -22.84 -3.54
CA SER A 86 -0.49 -21.51 -3.07
C SER A 86 -1.81 -21.04 -3.70
N SER A 87 -2.22 -21.64 -4.83
CA SER A 87 -3.49 -21.31 -5.50
C SER A 87 -4.65 -22.23 -5.13
N ILE A 88 -4.41 -23.46 -4.65
CA ILE A 88 -5.47 -24.36 -4.15
C ILE A 88 -5.95 -23.97 -2.74
N SER A 89 -5.17 -23.17 -1.98
CA SER A 89 -5.59 -22.58 -0.71
C SER A 89 -6.59 -21.42 -0.81
N SER A 90 -7.06 -21.09 -2.03
CA SER A 90 -7.83 -19.86 -2.30
C SER A 90 -9.36 -19.98 -2.12
N ILE A 91 -9.92 -21.19 -2.03
CA ILE A 91 -11.37 -21.34 -1.80
C ILE A 91 -11.62 -21.35 -0.29
N ARG A 92 -11.66 -20.16 0.30
CA ARG A 92 -12.22 -19.94 1.63
C ARG A 92 -13.67 -19.49 1.47
N SER A 93 -14.58 -20.07 2.24
CA SER A 93 -15.99 -19.67 2.24
C SER A 93 -16.33 -18.95 3.55
N PRO A 94 -17.25 -17.96 3.52
CA PRO A 94 -17.76 -17.37 4.75
C PRO A 94 -18.39 -18.47 5.62
N ILE A 95 -17.97 -18.56 6.88
CA ILE A 95 -18.50 -19.54 7.84
C ILE A 95 -19.30 -18.91 8.98
N GLY A 96 -19.15 -17.59 9.21
CA GLY A 96 -19.95 -16.84 10.16
C GLY A 96 -19.46 -15.40 10.37
N THR A 97 -20.20 -14.63 11.17
CA THR A 97 -19.86 -13.25 11.56
C THR A 97 -19.98 -13.11 13.08
N LEU A 98 -19.04 -12.41 13.70
CA LEU A 98 -19.16 -11.94 15.09
C LEU A 98 -19.37 -10.43 15.08
N THR A 99 -20.23 -9.94 15.98
CA THR A 99 -20.52 -8.50 16.11
C THR A 99 -20.28 -8.08 17.55
N TYR A 100 -19.57 -6.97 17.73
CA TYR A 100 -19.33 -6.35 19.03
C TYR A 100 -19.56 -4.86 18.95
N ASP A 101 -20.35 -4.34 19.89
CA ASP A 101 -20.68 -2.93 19.97
C ASP A 101 -20.13 -2.35 21.28
N VAL A 102 -19.46 -1.20 21.17
CA VAL A 102 -19.05 -0.40 22.34
C VAL A 102 -20.04 0.76 22.46
N PRO A 103 -20.96 0.73 23.45
CA PRO A 103 -21.95 1.78 23.60
C PRO A 103 -21.26 3.11 23.91
N THR A 104 -21.89 4.21 23.52
CA THR A 104 -21.42 5.57 23.84
C THR A 104 -21.42 5.79 25.36
N THR A 105 -20.25 5.66 26.00
CA THR A 105 -20.08 5.83 27.46
C THR A 105 -19.84 7.28 27.87
N GLY A 106 -19.95 8.23 26.95
CA GLY A 106 -19.55 9.63 27.14
C GLY A 106 -18.04 9.85 27.04
N ILE A 107 -17.28 8.78 26.79
CA ILE A 107 -15.87 8.83 26.38
C ILE A 107 -15.87 9.12 24.88
N ILE A 108 -15.18 10.18 24.49
CA ILE A 108 -14.96 10.54 23.09
C ILE A 108 -13.50 10.31 22.68
N ASP A 109 -12.63 10.04 23.64
CA ASP A 109 -11.20 9.87 23.44
C ASP A 109 -10.87 8.38 23.57
N VAL A 110 -10.38 7.75 22.51
CA VAL A 110 -10.25 6.30 22.43
C VAL A 110 -8.91 5.84 21.87
N ASP A 111 -8.28 4.91 22.58
CA ASP A 111 -7.14 4.13 22.09
C ASP A 111 -7.67 2.85 21.43
N LEU A 112 -7.59 2.75 20.10
CA LEU A 112 -7.95 1.54 19.37
C LEU A 112 -6.70 0.69 19.12
N ILE A 113 -6.59 -0.41 19.85
CA ILE A 113 -5.47 -1.35 19.77
C ILE A 113 -5.92 -2.63 19.10
N ILE A 114 -5.31 -2.99 17.98
CA ILE A 114 -5.61 -4.20 17.24
C ILE A 114 -4.33 -4.99 17.02
N ASP A 115 -4.30 -6.24 17.47
CA ASP A 115 -3.23 -7.20 17.18
C ASP A 115 -3.82 -8.36 16.39
N ASN A 116 -3.66 -8.33 15.06
CA ASN A 116 -4.24 -9.29 14.14
C ASN A 116 -3.20 -10.19 13.47
N SER A 117 -3.08 -11.42 13.93
CA SER A 117 -2.16 -12.37 13.31
C SER A 117 -2.69 -13.07 12.05
N ILE A 118 -3.98 -12.92 11.70
CA ILE A 118 -4.64 -13.76 10.68
C ILE A 118 -5.69 -12.98 9.85
N GLY A 119 -5.29 -12.02 9.00
CA GLY A 119 -6.16 -11.52 7.93
C GLY A 119 -6.23 -10.00 7.78
N SER A 120 -7.34 -9.49 7.26
CA SER A 120 -7.44 -8.06 6.91
C SER A 120 -8.15 -7.25 8.00
N VAL A 121 -7.69 -6.01 8.19
CA VAL A 121 -8.31 -5.02 9.07
C VAL A 121 -8.77 -3.86 8.20
N ASN A 122 -10.05 -3.52 8.29
CA ASN A 122 -10.68 -2.45 7.56
C ASN A 122 -11.38 -1.53 8.57
N ILE A 123 -10.90 -0.31 8.69
CA ILE A 123 -11.42 0.72 9.60
C ILE A 123 -12.13 1.77 8.76
N ILE A 124 -13.38 2.06 9.09
CA ILE A 124 -14.25 3.00 8.39
C ILE A 124 -14.88 3.94 9.41
N TYR A 125 -14.94 5.23 9.09
CA TYR A 125 -15.80 6.16 9.82
C TYR A 125 -17.22 6.14 9.24
N ASP A 126 -18.24 6.07 10.11
CA ASP A 126 -19.65 6.00 9.71
C ASP A 126 -20.49 6.85 10.66
N ASP A 127 -21.13 7.91 10.13
CA ASP A 127 -21.98 8.81 10.91
C ASP A 127 -23.36 8.21 11.25
N SER A 128 -23.71 7.06 10.65
CA SER A 128 -24.98 6.39 10.84
C SER A 128 -25.01 5.48 12.08
N ILE A 129 -23.84 5.09 12.61
CA ILE A 129 -23.77 4.28 13.82
C ILE A 129 -24.05 5.13 15.06
N THR A 130 -24.80 4.54 16.00
CA THR A 130 -25.15 5.21 17.27
C THR A 130 -24.20 4.85 18.41
N SER A 131 -23.52 3.73 18.27
CA SER A 131 -22.42 3.30 19.14
C SER A 131 -21.18 4.13 18.82
N LEU A 132 -20.24 4.19 19.76
CA LEU A 132 -18.96 4.86 19.49
C LEU A 132 -18.12 4.00 18.52
N PHE A 133 -18.20 2.68 18.70
CA PHE A 133 -17.57 1.67 17.86
C PHE A 133 -18.54 0.51 17.62
N GLU A 134 -18.56 0.02 16.38
CA GLU A 134 -19.14 -1.27 16.00
C GLU A 134 -18.07 -2.08 15.28
N SER A 135 -17.91 -3.35 15.61
CA SER A 135 -16.96 -4.23 14.93
C SER A 135 -17.67 -5.47 14.40
N PHE A 136 -17.36 -5.82 13.16
CA PHE A 136 -17.86 -6.97 12.44
C PHE A 136 -16.67 -7.82 12.02
N ILE A 137 -16.65 -9.06 12.47
CA ILE A 137 -15.58 -10.00 12.13
C ILE A 137 -16.17 -11.08 11.24
N GLU A 138 -15.90 -11.00 9.94
CA GLU A 138 -16.23 -12.07 9.00
C GLU A 138 -15.17 -13.17 9.10
N VAL A 139 -15.60 -14.35 9.55
CA VAL A 139 -14.71 -15.51 9.60
C VAL A 139 -14.84 -16.31 8.32
N ARG A 140 -13.71 -16.52 7.64
CA ARG A 140 -13.61 -17.34 6.43
C ARG A 140 -12.78 -18.58 6.70
N GLY A 141 -13.32 -19.72 6.28
CA GLY A 141 -12.73 -21.02 6.57
C GLY A 141 -12.43 -21.83 5.32
N GLY A 142 -11.41 -22.69 5.41
CA GLY A 142 -11.23 -23.79 4.47
C GLY A 142 -12.39 -24.81 4.52
N LEU A 143 -12.36 -25.79 3.61
CA LEU A 143 -13.43 -26.79 3.39
C LEU A 143 -14.00 -27.51 4.63
N ARG A 144 -13.28 -27.56 5.75
CA ARG A 144 -13.71 -28.24 6.99
C ARG A 144 -13.67 -27.35 8.23
N ALA A 145 -13.46 -26.05 8.04
CA ALA A 145 -13.51 -25.08 9.12
C ALA A 145 -14.96 -24.78 9.47
N THR A 146 -15.25 -24.67 10.76
CA THR A 146 -16.55 -24.25 11.30
C THR A 146 -16.36 -23.08 12.25
N MET A 147 -17.47 -22.41 12.62
CA MET A 147 -17.40 -21.29 13.56
C MET A 147 -16.85 -21.69 14.95
N GLU A 148 -16.99 -22.96 15.32
CA GLU A 148 -16.40 -23.51 16.54
C GLU A 148 -14.87 -23.55 16.51
N ASP A 149 -14.25 -23.47 15.33
CA ASP A 149 -12.80 -23.36 15.18
C ASP A 149 -12.31 -21.90 15.39
N ALA A 150 -13.20 -20.91 15.41
CA ALA A 150 -12.90 -19.47 15.53
C ALA A 150 -12.82 -19.01 17.00
N ILE A 151 -12.00 -19.67 17.81
CA ILE A 151 -11.89 -19.44 19.26
C ILE A 151 -10.73 -18.53 19.67
N ASN A 152 -9.94 -18.04 18.70
CA ASN A 152 -8.70 -17.31 18.96
C ASN A 152 -8.90 -15.79 18.96
N PHE A 153 -10.00 -15.30 19.50
CA PHE A 153 -10.34 -13.88 19.46
C PHE A 153 -10.69 -13.37 20.85
N GLU A 154 -10.02 -12.31 21.28
CA GLU A 154 -10.31 -11.59 22.51
C GLU A 154 -10.64 -10.13 22.19
N HIS A 155 -11.64 -9.61 22.90
CA HIS A 155 -11.99 -8.20 22.86
C HIS A 155 -12.17 -7.69 24.28
N GLU A 156 -11.56 -6.55 24.59
CA GLU A 156 -11.62 -5.90 25.89
C GLU A 156 -11.87 -4.41 25.73
N VAL A 157 -12.79 -3.87 26.54
CA VAL A 157 -12.99 -2.42 26.68
C VAL A 157 -12.65 -2.03 28.11
N VAL A 158 -11.56 -1.27 28.29
CA VAL A 158 -11.11 -0.80 29.60
C VAL A 158 -10.95 0.70 29.57
N GLY A 159 -11.97 1.42 30.07
CA GLY A 159 -11.96 2.88 30.06
C GLY A 159 -12.04 3.42 28.63
N ASP A 160 -10.99 4.10 28.21
CA ASP A 160 -10.76 4.67 26.88
C ASP A 160 -10.10 3.68 25.89
N LYS A 161 -9.73 2.48 26.33
CA LYS A 161 -9.04 1.51 25.46
C LYS A 161 -10.01 0.49 24.91
N VAL A 162 -10.00 0.31 23.59
CA VAL A 162 -10.64 -0.79 22.86
C VAL A 162 -9.55 -1.70 22.32
N ILE A 163 -9.49 -2.92 22.83
CA ILE A 163 -8.47 -3.91 22.46
C ILE A 163 -9.14 -5.04 21.70
N ILE A 164 -8.59 -5.36 20.54
CA ILE A 164 -9.01 -6.46 19.67
C ILE A 164 -7.76 -7.30 19.37
N SER A 165 -7.66 -8.50 19.93
CA SER A 165 -6.45 -9.33 19.80
C SER A 165 -6.75 -10.76 19.38
N PHE A 166 -5.81 -11.37 18.66
CA PHE A 166 -5.89 -12.77 18.25
C PHE A 166 -4.88 -13.61 19.02
N ILE A 167 -5.35 -14.68 19.67
CA ILE A 167 -4.49 -15.56 20.46
C ILE A 167 -3.71 -16.48 19.52
N ASP A 168 -2.41 -16.26 19.42
CA ASP A 168 -1.50 -16.97 18.50
C ASP A 168 -1.24 -18.45 18.89
N GLU A 169 -1.65 -18.87 20.10
CA GLU A 169 -1.32 -20.18 20.67
C GLU A 169 -1.97 -21.39 19.97
N GLN A 170 -2.87 -21.19 19.00
CA GLN A 170 -3.49 -22.28 18.25
C GLN A 170 -3.40 -22.09 16.73
N ALA A 171 -2.19 -21.90 16.20
CA ALA A 171 -1.94 -22.01 14.77
C ALA A 171 -2.37 -23.40 14.24
N PHE A 172 -3.57 -23.48 13.68
CA PHE A 172 -4.17 -24.69 13.10
C PHE A 172 -3.48 -25.07 11.77
N THR A 173 -2.20 -25.42 11.82
CA THR A 173 -1.50 -25.99 10.66
C THR A 173 -1.84 -27.48 10.57
N SER A 174 -3.05 -27.82 10.08
CA SER A 174 -3.30 -29.22 9.70
C SER A 174 -2.50 -29.55 8.44
N PHE A 175 -1.96 -30.76 8.36
CA PHE A 175 -1.05 -31.29 7.30
C PHE A 175 -1.59 -31.17 5.85
N LEU A 176 -2.81 -30.65 5.64
CA LEU A 176 -3.43 -30.39 4.34
C LEU A 176 -4.10 -29.02 4.22
N ASN A 177 -3.86 -28.06 5.13
CA ASN A 177 -4.50 -26.72 5.16
C ASN A 177 -6.04 -26.72 5.17
N LEU A 178 -6.70 -27.84 5.49
CA LEU A 178 -8.15 -28.02 5.40
C LEU A 178 -8.95 -27.22 6.44
N LYS A 179 -8.28 -26.70 7.48
CA LYS A 179 -8.83 -25.93 8.60
C LYS A 179 -8.08 -24.61 8.79
N THR A 180 -7.64 -23.98 7.70
CA THR A 180 -7.10 -22.62 7.78
C THR A 180 -8.25 -21.63 7.93
N LEU A 181 -8.07 -20.66 8.81
CA LEU A 181 -8.97 -19.53 9.00
C LEU A 181 -8.36 -18.27 8.40
N SER A 182 -9.23 -17.36 7.99
CA SER A 182 -8.96 -15.96 7.63
C SER A 182 -9.99 -15.14 8.34
N TYR A 183 -9.59 -13.99 8.87
CA TYR A 183 -10.52 -13.02 9.42
C TYR A 183 -10.48 -11.77 8.55
N ASP A 184 -11.65 -11.28 8.18
CA ASP A 184 -11.82 -9.95 7.61
C ASP A 184 -12.54 -9.13 8.70
N ILE A 185 -11.84 -8.16 9.27
CA ILE A 185 -12.30 -7.37 10.42
C ILE A 185 -12.71 -6.00 9.90
N ASP A 186 -13.99 -5.67 9.99
CA ASP A 186 -14.53 -4.35 9.72
C ASP A 186 -14.79 -3.64 11.04
N ILE A 187 -14.22 -2.45 11.23
CA ILE A 187 -14.43 -1.60 12.41
C ILE A 187 -15.04 -0.30 11.93
N TRP A 188 -16.21 0.01 12.46
CA TRP A 188 -16.93 1.24 12.20
C TRP A 188 -16.81 2.15 13.41
N ILE A 189 -16.41 3.39 13.16
CA ILE A 189 -16.12 4.39 14.20
C ILE A 189 -17.05 5.57 13.99
N ASN A 190 -17.64 6.06 15.07
CA ASN A 190 -18.44 7.26 15.01
C ASN A 190 -17.51 8.49 14.88
N PRO A 191 -17.74 9.42 13.93
CA PRO A 191 -16.92 10.62 13.72
C PRO A 191 -16.71 11.52 14.94
N ILE A 192 -17.56 11.43 15.97
CA ILE A 192 -17.37 12.18 17.22
C ILE A 192 -16.16 11.69 18.05
N ALA A 193 -15.62 10.51 17.73
CA ALA A 193 -14.49 9.93 18.43
C ALA A 193 -13.18 10.61 18.02
N ALA A 194 -12.40 11.02 19.00
CA ALA A 194 -10.98 11.31 18.87
C ALA A 194 -10.21 10.00 19.08
N VAL A 195 -9.53 9.50 18.05
CA VAL A 195 -8.96 8.14 18.07
C VAL A 195 -7.44 8.16 17.95
N ASP A 196 -6.78 7.41 18.83
CA ASP A 196 -5.39 6.98 18.71
C ASP A 196 -5.38 5.54 18.19
N PHE A 197 -4.80 5.32 17.01
CA PHE A 197 -4.74 4.02 16.39
C PHE A 197 -3.40 3.33 16.61
N ASN A 198 -3.46 2.10 17.11
CA ASN A 198 -2.33 1.18 17.11
C ASN A 198 -2.77 -0.18 16.55
N VAL A 199 -2.52 -0.40 15.25
CA VAL A 199 -2.95 -1.61 14.54
C VAL A 199 -1.73 -2.34 14.02
N GLU A 200 -1.53 -3.55 14.53
CA GLU A 200 -0.49 -4.46 14.08
C GLU A 200 -1.12 -5.66 13.39
N SER A 201 -0.53 -6.09 12.27
CA SER A 201 -0.92 -7.30 11.59
C SER A 201 0.26 -8.16 11.16
N SER A 202 0.29 -9.43 11.55
CA SER A 202 1.37 -10.33 11.09
C SER A 202 1.13 -10.83 9.66
N THR A 203 -0.13 -10.97 9.25
CA THR A 203 -0.50 -11.35 7.88
C THR A 203 -1.75 -10.62 7.42
N GLY A 204 -1.68 -9.90 6.29
CA GLY A 204 -2.84 -9.29 5.66
C GLY A 204 -2.72 -7.78 5.45
N SER A 205 -3.81 -7.17 5.00
CA SER A 205 -3.86 -5.73 4.69
C SER A 205 -4.56 -4.96 5.79
N ILE A 206 -4.02 -3.79 6.13
CA ILE A 206 -4.69 -2.78 6.96
C ILE A 206 -5.19 -1.70 6.00
N THR A 207 -6.45 -1.31 6.13
CA THR A 207 -7.02 -0.16 5.43
C THR A 207 -7.80 0.67 6.43
N CYS A 208 -7.43 1.94 6.58
CA CYS A 208 -8.21 2.94 7.29
C CYS A 208 -8.75 3.94 6.26
N SER A 209 -10.06 4.09 6.20
CA SER A 209 -10.77 4.97 5.28
C SER A 209 -11.58 6.00 6.05
N LEU A 210 -11.33 7.28 5.77
CA LEU A 210 -12.05 8.41 6.35
C LEU A 210 -13.22 8.90 5.47
N ASP A 211 -13.40 8.28 4.30
CA ASP A 211 -14.21 8.80 3.20
C ASP A 211 -15.62 9.22 3.64
N GLY A 212 -15.99 10.45 3.28
CA GLY A 212 -17.31 11.01 3.54
C GLY A 212 -17.55 11.53 4.96
N ASN A 213 -16.50 11.62 5.79
CA ASN A 213 -16.61 12.13 7.15
C ASN A 213 -15.66 13.31 7.38
N ASP A 214 -16.24 14.45 7.77
CA ASP A 214 -15.54 15.71 7.99
C ASP A 214 -15.28 15.96 9.49
N ASP A 215 -14.44 16.96 9.79
CA ASP A 215 -14.15 17.44 11.15
C ASP A 215 -13.58 16.35 12.09
N LEU A 216 -12.87 15.38 11.53
CA LEU A 216 -12.29 14.27 12.28
C LEU A 216 -11.07 14.72 13.09
N LEU A 217 -10.92 14.13 14.28
CA LEU A 217 -9.73 14.28 15.11
C LEU A 217 -9.07 12.90 15.30
N ILE A 218 -7.96 12.69 14.60
CA ILE A 218 -7.14 11.50 14.75
C ILE A 218 -5.91 11.94 15.54
N LYS A 219 -5.74 11.35 16.73
CA LYS A 219 -4.62 11.71 17.59
C LYS A 219 -3.33 11.24 16.98
N ASP A 220 -3.22 9.94 16.75
CA ASP A 220 -2.06 9.30 16.14
C ASP A 220 -2.55 8.10 15.32
N ALA A 221 -1.80 7.75 14.27
CA ALA A 221 -2.12 6.66 13.38
C ALA A 221 -0.90 5.76 13.16
N SER A 222 -0.77 4.71 13.97
CA SER A 222 0.26 3.69 13.82
C SER A 222 -0.32 2.41 13.23
N PHE A 223 0.08 2.08 12.00
CA PHE A 223 -0.34 0.89 11.27
C PHE A 223 0.87 0.10 10.78
N SER A 224 1.06 -1.11 11.32
CA SER A 224 2.18 -1.98 10.94
C SER A 224 1.68 -3.32 10.41
N SER A 225 2.26 -3.80 9.30
CA SER A 225 1.98 -5.15 8.79
C SER A 225 3.22 -5.90 8.34
N SER A 226 3.43 -7.15 8.74
CA SER A 226 4.60 -7.90 8.25
C SER A 226 4.49 -8.21 6.74
N THR A 227 3.28 -8.47 6.24
CA THR A 227 3.04 -8.77 4.82
C THR A 227 1.69 -8.21 4.37
N GLY A 228 1.66 -7.46 3.26
CA GLY A 228 0.41 -6.99 2.66
C GLY A 228 0.45 -5.51 2.31
N SER A 229 -0.71 -4.86 2.29
CA SER A 229 -0.78 -3.42 2.07
C SER A 229 -1.30 -2.72 3.30
N VAL A 230 -0.64 -1.65 3.72
CA VAL A 230 -1.14 -0.71 4.71
C VAL A 230 -1.60 0.54 3.97
N LYS A 231 -2.85 0.94 4.19
CA LYS A 231 -3.45 2.08 3.50
C LYS A 231 -4.15 2.98 4.50
N PHE A 232 -3.82 4.26 4.46
CA PHE A 232 -4.54 5.30 5.15
C PHE A 232 -5.06 6.30 4.11
N ILE A 233 -6.38 6.31 3.93
CA ILE A 233 -7.04 6.97 2.81
C ILE A 233 -8.08 7.94 3.36
N SER A 234 -7.97 9.19 2.94
CA SER A 234 -8.95 10.22 3.25
C SER A 234 -10.28 9.99 2.55
N GLY A 235 -10.27 9.80 1.23
CA GLY A 235 -11.47 10.05 0.43
C GLY A 235 -11.75 11.55 0.34
N THR A 236 -13.02 11.95 0.26
CA THR A 236 -13.39 13.37 0.34
C THR A 236 -13.67 13.74 1.80
N VAL A 237 -12.73 14.46 2.44
CA VAL A 237 -12.84 14.92 3.82
C VAL A 237 -12.42 16.38 3.95
N GLU A 238 -13.05 17.09 4.88
CA GLU A 238 -12.75 18.49 5.21
C GLU A 238 -12.38 18.64 6.70
N ASN A 239 -11.46 19.58 6.99
CA ASN A 239 -11.09 20.02 8.36
C ASN A 239 -10.58 18.89 9.30
N THR A 240 -10.01 17.84 8.73
CA THR A 240 -9.49 16.71 9.52
C THR A 240 -8.11 17.03 10.11
N THR A 241 -7.96 16.84 11.42
CA THR A 241 -6.67 16.93 12.10
C THR A 241 -6.15 15.54 12.40
N ILE A 242 -4.90 15.28 12.02
CA ILE A 242 -4.18 14.04 12.29
C ILE A 242 -2.93 14.44 13.07
N GLY A 243 -2.56 13.72 14.13
CA GLY A 243 -1.23 13.87 14.70
C GLY A 243 -0.21 13.06 13.90
N ASP A 244 0.52 12.19 14.57
CA ASP A 244 1.64 11.49 13.97
C ASP A 244 1.14 10.29 13.14
N VAL A 245 1.68 10.13 11.93
CA VAL A 245 1.32 9.03 11.03
C VAL A 245 2.51 8.12 10.82
N TYR A 246 2.36 6.86 11.24
CA TYR A 246 3.37 5.82 11.11
C TYR A 246 2.83 4.62 10.33
N LEU A 247 3.31 4.42 9.11
CA LEU A 247 2.93 3.29 8.27
C LEU A 247 4.13 2.38 8.02
N GLU A 248 4.02 1.12 8.41
CA GLU A 248 5.13 0.19 8.28
C GLU A 248 4.74 -1.12 7.62
N SER A 249 5.68 -1.67 6.83
CA SER A 249 5.59 -3.07 6.45
C SER A 249 6.91 -3.74 6.14
N SER A 250 7.09 -5.01 6.47
CA SER A 250 8.27 -5.75 5.97
C SER A 250 8.19 -5.98 4.46
N THR A 251 7.00 -6.29 3.93
CA THR A 251 6.79 -6.46 2.48
C THR A 251 5.41 -6.00 2.02
N GLY A 252 5.39 -5.23 0.92
CA GLY A 252 4.18 -4.88 0.17
C GLY A 252 4.03 -3.39 -0.07
N SER A 253 2.82 -2.85 0.05
CA SER A 253 2.55 -1.47 -0.38
C SER A 253 2.01 -0.62 0.76
N LEU A 254 2.69 0.50 1.01
CA LEU A 254 2.22 1.56 1.90
C LEU A 254 1.57 2.67 1.06
N LEU A 255 0.40 3.13 1.50
CA LEU A 255 -0.32 4.22 0.85
C LEU A 255 -0.86 5.19 1.89
N PHE A 256 -0.45 6.44 1.78
CA PHE A 256 -1.09 7.59 2.41
C PHE A 256 -1.75 8.40 1.30
N ASP A 257 -3.09 8.47 1.25
CA ASP A 257 -3.82 9.09 0.14
C ASP A 257 -4.80 10.16 0.63
N PHE A 258 -4.34 11.40 0.54
CA PHE A 258 -5.02 12.61 0.99
C PHE A 258 -5.38 13.57 -0.15
N ARG A 259 -5.32 13.11 -1.42
CA ARG A 259 -5.50 13.96 -2.63
C ARG A 259 -6.80 14.74 -2.67
N TYR A 260 -7.87 14.17 -2.16
CA TYR A 260 -9.21 14.76 -2.21
C TYR A 260 -9.63 15.38 -0.88
N SER A 261 -8.70 15.46 0.09
CA SER A 261 -8.93 16.17 1.34
C SER A 261 -8.70 17.67 1.16
N THR A 262 -9.42 18.48 1.93
CA THR A 262 -9.19 19.93 2.03
C THR A 262 -9.07 20.34 3.49
N ASN A 263 -8.19 21.30 3.78
CA ASN A 263 -7.90 21.75 5.15
C ASN A 263 -7.53 20.62 6.13
N ALA A 264 -6.96 19.52 5.62
CA ALA A 264 -6.42 18.46 6.47
C ALA A 264 -5.05 18.86 7.03
N SER A 265 -4.64 18.27 8.15
CA SER A 265 -3.30 18.48 8.73
C SER A 265 -2.70 17.21 9.32
N PHE A 266 -1.36 17.14 9.36
CA PHE A 266 -0.60 16.13 10.10
C PHE A 266 0.63 16.74 10.80
N THR A 267 1.10 16.11 11.89
CA THR A 267 2.27 16.57 12.69
C THR A 267 3.54 15.74 12.49
N ASP A 268 3.43 14.54 11.92
CA ASP A 268 4.55 13.74 11.43
C ASP A 268 4.05 12.75 10.37
N LEU A 269 4.91 12.39 9.42
CA LEU A 269 4.65 11.33 8.44
C LEU A 269 5.90 10.49 8.23
N VAL A 270 5.82 9.25 8.69
CA VAL A 270 6.85 8.23 8.48
C VAL A 270 6.23 7.01 7.81
N MET A 271 6.83 6.59 6.70
CA MET A 271 6.41 5.40 5.96
C MET A 271 7.64 4.56 5.59
N ASP A 272 7.78 3.36 6.15
CA ASP A 272 8.93 2.49 5.88
C ASP A 272 8.55 1.07 5.45
N THR A 273 9.18 0.59 4.38
CA THR A 273 9.06 -0.82 4.01
C THR A 273 10.33 -1.46 3.46
N SER A 274 10.68 -2.68 3.92
CA SER A 274 11.87 -3.34 3.41
C SER A 274 11.76 -3.73 1.93
N THR A 275 10.58 -4.09 1.44
CA THR A 275 10.37 -4.38 0.01
C THR A 275 8.96 -4.01 -0.44
N GLY A 276 8.89 -3.14 -1.46
CA GLY A 276 7.66 -2.87 -2.19
C GLY A 276 7.49 -1.41 -2.55
N SER A 277 6.36 -0.79 -2.24
CA SER A 277 6.11 0.59 -2.67
C SER A 277 5.62 1.47 -1.55
N VAL A 278 6.22 2.65 -1.40
CA VAL A 278 5.76 3.73 -0.53
C VAL A 278 5.16 4.81 -1.41
N LYS A 279 3.90 5.18 -1.13
CA LYS A 279 3.19 6.21 -1.88
C LYS A 279 2.50 7.17 -0.93
N ALA A 280 2.86 8.43 -1.00
CA ALA A 280 2.20 9.52 -0.30
C ALA A 280 1.60 10.48 -1.33
N TYR A 281 0.32 10.76 -1.19
CA TYR A 281 -0.36 11.77 -1.96
C TYR A 281 -1.02 12.77 -1.02
N LEU A 282 -0.64 14.05 -1.10
CA LEU A 282 -1.16 15.09 -0.22
C LEU A 282 -2.15 15.99 -0.97
N GLY A 283 -3.22 16.38 -0.27
CA GLY A 283 -4.29 17.20 -0.82
C GLY A 283 -3.95 18.67 -0.95
N GLU A 284 -4.82 19.39 -1.65
CA GLU A 284 -4.73 20.85 -1.78
C GLU A 284 -4.93 21.53 -0.42
N ALA A 285 -4.08 22.52 -0.12
CA ALA A 285 -4.07 23.28 1.12
C ALA A 285 -3.91 22.41 2.39
N MET A 286 -3.35 21.21 2.25
CA MET A 286 -3.00 20.38 3.40
C MET A 286 -1.92 21.10 4.24
N THR A 287 -2.17 21.21 5.54
CA THR A 287 -1.24 21.86 6.47
C THR A 287 -0.25 20.84 7.03
N ILE A 288 1.03 21.15 6.96
CA ILE A 288 2.12 20.30 7.46
C ILE A 288 2.77 21.03 8.63
N ASP A 289 2.64 20.44 9.82
CA ASP A 289 3.20 20.95 11.08
C ASP A 289 4.29 20.02 11.62
N CYS A 290 5.29 19.76 10.78
CA CYS A 290 6.43 18.92 11.12
C CYS A 290 7.73 19.56 10.61
N THR A 291 8.87 19.04 11.10
CA THR A 291 10.19 19.42 10.62
C THR A 291 10.70 18.52 9.50
N ASP A 292 10.22 17.29 9.46
CA ASP A 292 10.67 16.26 8.53
C ASP A 292 9.54 15.31 8.15
N VAL A 293 9.63 14.76 6.93
CA VAL A 293 8.79 13.69 6.41
C VAL A 293 9.70 12.60 5.85
N ASN A 294 9.47 11.35 6.26
CA ASN A 294 10.36 10.24 5.97
C ASN A 294 9.63 9.13 5.20
N LEU A 295 10.01 8.91 3.94
CA LEU A 295 9.43 7.90 3.05
C LEU A 295 10.54 6.98 2.52
N SER A 296 10.58 5.73 2.97
CA SER A 296 11.71 4.85 2.66
C SER A 296 11.31 3.44 2.23
N THR A 297 12.11 2.87 1.31
CA THR A 297 12.10 1.42 1.10
C THR A 297 13.46 0.85 0.77
N SER A 298 13.82 -0.34 1.27
CA SER A 298 15.11 -0.94 0.86
C SER A 298 15.09 -1.43 -0.59
N THR A 299 13.96 -1.94 -1.08
CA THR A 299 13.80 -2.39 -2.47
C THR A 299 12.43 -2.07 -3.01
N GLY A 300 12.37 -1.19 -4.00
CA GLY A 300 11.18 -0.80 -4.72
C GLY A 300 11.08 0.71 -4.88
N SER A 301 9.86 1.26 -4.84
CA SER A 301 9.63 2.64 -5.26
C SER A 301 9.07 3.52 -4.16
N VAL A 302 9.61 4.73 -4.03
CA VAL A 302 9.03 5.83 -3.27
C VAL A 302 8.39 6.82 -4.25
N LEU A 303 7.14 7.20 -4.00
CA LEU A 303 6.42 8.25 -4.73
C LEU A 303 5.82 9.24 -3.72
N LEU A 304 6.16 10.51 -3.88
CA LEU A 304 5.49 11.62 -3.22
C LEU A 304 4.85 12.51 -4.28
N GLU A 305 3.56 12.80 -4.11
CA GLU A 305 2.83 13.75 -4.93
C GLU A 305 2.04 14.73 -4.06
N TYR A 306 2.12 16.03 -4.33
CA TYR A 306 1.29 17.01 -3.66
C TYR A 306 1.01 18.25 -4.51
N THR A 307 -0.06 18.97 -4.16
CA THR A 307 -0.41 20.26 -4.76
C THR A 307 -0.69 21.27 -3.66
N ASN A 308 -0.06 22.43 -3.71
CA ASN A 308 -0.36 23.60 -2.88
C ASN A 308 -0.47 23.29 -1.37
N ILE A 309 0.59 22.76 -0.76
CA ILE A 309 0.63 22.53 0.69
C ILE A 309 0.85 23.83 1.47
N ILE A 310 0.46 23.82 2.75
CA ILE A 310 0.72 24.90 3.71
C ILE A 310 1.72 24.38 4.74
N GLN A 311 2.99 24.74 4.59
CA GLN A 311 4.02 24.41 5.59
C GLN A 311 4.08 25.49 6.69
N LEU A 312 4.14 25.05 7.95
CA LEU A 312 4.22 25.93 9.13
C LEU A 312 5.65 26.23 9.60
N GLY A 313 6.65 25.65 8.94
CA GLY A 313 8.07 25.80 9.26
C GLY A 313 8.96 25.45 8.07
N ASP A 314 10.28 25.47 8.31
CA ASP A 314 11.24 24.83 7.41
C ASP A 314 11.00 23.31 7.46
N LEU A 315 10.98 22.66 6.30
CA LEU A 315 10.55 21.26 6.15
C LEU A 315 11.57 20.46 5.34
N GLU A 316 11.99 19.32 5.89
CA GLU A 316 12.88 18.36 5.24
C GLU A 316 12.10 17.15 4.73
N TRP A 317 12.32 16.76 3.49
CA TRP A 317 11.69 15.61 2.86
C TRP A 317 12.75 14.56 2.56
N ASN A 318 12.70 13.44 3.26
CA ASN A 318 13.63 12.32 3.07
C ASN A 318 12.92 11.21 2.26
N LEU A 319 13.36 11.01 1.02
CA LEU A 319 12.79 10.01 0.11
C LEU A 319 13.87 9.05 -0.35
N ASP A 320 13.86 7.84 0.21
CA ASP A 320 15.01 6.94 0.11
C ASP A 320 14.66 5.56 -0.45
N THR A 321 15.49 5.06 -1.36
CA THR A 321 15.47 3.64 -1.71
C THR A 321 16.81 3.03 -2.06
N SER A 322 17.23 1.94 -1.41
CA SER A 322 18.52 1.32 -1.77
C SER A 322 18.52 0.75 -3.19
N THR A 323 17.39 0.18 -3.64
CA THR A 323 17.24 -0.30 -5.02
C THR A 323 15.84 -0.03 -5.55
N GLY A 324 15.73 0.80 -6.59
CA GLY A 324 14.47 1.03 -7.30
C GLY A 324 14.32 2.47 -7.78
N SER A 325 13.29 3.19 -7.37
CA SER A 325 13.08 4.55 -7.86
C SER A 325 12.49 5.50 -6.83
N VAL A 326 12.96 6.73 -6.84
CA VAL A 326 12.34 7.85 -6.14
C VAL A 326 11.69 8.74 -7.18
N THR A 327 10.39 9.02 -6.99
CA THR A 327 9.64 9.96 -7.81
C THR A 327 9.03 11.02 -6.91
N LEU A 328 9.32 12.28 -7.21
CA LEU A 328 8.74 13.44 -6.56
C LEU A 328 7.98 14.24 -7.62
N VAL A 329 6.68 14.47 -7.38
CA VAL A 329 5.84 15.30 -8.24
C VAL A 329 5.20 16.37 -7.39
N PHE A 330 5.37 17.65 -7.69
CA PHE A 330 4.63 18.65 -6.95
C PHE A 330 4.36 19.95 -7.70
N GLU A 331 3.25 20.58 -7.33
CA GLU A 331 2.89 21.93 -7.76
C GLU A 331 2.75 22.82 -6.53
N GLN A 332 3.48 23.94 -6.49
CA GLN A 332 3.37 24.93 -5.42
C GLN A 332 3.15 26.33 -6.00
N THR A 333 1.88 26.75 -6.00
CA THR A 333 1.40 28.05 -6.51
C THR A 333 0.89 28.99 -5.42
N ILE A 334 0.66 28.48 -4.20
CA ILE A 334 0.30 29.29 -3.04
C ILE A 334 1.53 29.69 -2.21
N LEU A 335 1.56 30.97 -1.82
CA LEU A 335 2.59 31.48 -0.91
C LEU A 335 2.36 30.88 0.50
N PRO A 336 3.42 30.35 1.15
CA PRO A 336 3.30 29.89 2.52
C PRO A 336 2.93 31.06 3.45
N ALA A 337 2.25 30.74 4.55
CA ALA A 337 1.82 31.74 5.54
C ALA A 337 3.00 32.46 6.22
N ILE A 338 4.18 31.84 6.18
CA ILE A 338 5.42 32.34 6.75
C ILE A 338 6.58 32.18 5.75
N ASN A 339 7.70 32.85 6.02
CA ASN A 339 8.92 32.62 5.25
C ASN A 339 9.57 31.31 5.71
N CYS A 340 9.46 30.28 4.87
CA CYS A 340 10.03 28.95 5.11
C CYS A 340 10.66 28.36 3.83
N SER A 341 11.48 27.32 4.02
CA SER A 341 12.07 26.52 2.94
C SER A 341 11.68 25.05 3.02
N SER A 342 11.73 24.38 1.86
CA SER A 342 11.60 22.94 1.74
C SER A 342 12.90 22.35 1.17
N THR A 343 13.51 21.43 1.89
CA THR A 343 14.70 20.69 1.45
C THR A 343 14.30 19.27 1.11
N TYR A 344 14.65 18.77 -0.08
CA TYR A 344 14.34 17.42 -0.53
C TYR A 344 15.63 16.61 -0.64
N ASN A 345 15.79 15.64 0.24
CA ASN A 345 16.85 14.63 0.19
C ASN A 345 16.32 13.41 -0.55
N LEU A 346 16.86 13.14 -1.73
CA LEU A 346 16.41 12.08 -2.63
C LEU A 346 17.55 11.08 -2.81
N GLU A 347 17.47 9.89 -2.22
CA GLU A 347 18.58 8.92 -2.30
C GLU A 347 18.17 7.62 -2.99
N THR A 348 19.03 7.14 -3.91
CA THR A 348 19.00 5.73 -4.29
C THR A 348 20.35 5.11 -4.62
N SER A 349 20.72 3.99 -4.01
CA SER A 349 22.01 3.35 -4.34
C SER A 349 22.01 2.75 -5.76
N THR A 350 20.92 2.12 -6.19
CA THR A 350 20.78 1.59 -7.56
C THR A 350 19.38 1.85 -8.08
N GLY A 351 19.22 2.78 -9.00
CA GLY A 351 17.88 3.22 -9.35
C GLY A 351 17.78 4.49 -10.17
N SER A 352 16.59 5.08 -10.18
CA SER A 352 16.38 6.37 -10.81
C SER A 352 15.68 7.33 -9.87
N ILE A 353 16.15 8.58 -9.86
CA ILE A 353 15.48 9.70 -9.19
C ILE A 353 14.86 10.57 -10.28
N THR A 354 13.57 10.85 -10.16
CA THR A 354 12.84 11.75 -11.06
C THR A 354 12.08 12.78 -10.26
N VAL A 355 12.28 14.05 -10.59
CA VAL A 355 11.54 15.17 -10.02
C VAL A 355 10.81 15.88 -11.14
N ASP A 356 9.49 16.03 -10.98
CA ASP A 356 8.63 16.89 -11.79
C ASP A 356 8.03 17.96 -10.88
N CYS A 357 8.30 19.23 -11.15
CA CYS A 357 7.81 20.29 -10.27
C CYS A 357 7.38 21.55 -11.02
N GLU A 358 6.34 22.19 -10.51
CA GLU A 358 5.91 23.53 -10.90
C GLU A 358 5.96 24.48 -9.69
N LEU A 359 6.81 25.51 -9.78
CA LEU A 359 7.01 26.51 -8.75
C LEU A 359 6.59 27.89 -9.28
N THR A 360 5.57 28.49 -8.69
CA THR A 360 5.14 29.87 -8.99
C THR A 360 5.07 30.77 -7.75
N THR A 361 5.77 30.38 -6.68
CA THR A 361 5.72 31.01 -5.35
C THR A 361 7.09 31.37 -4.84
N ASP A 362 7.15 32.25 -3.83
CA ASP A 362 8.41 32.65 -3.20
C ASP A 362 8.92 31.65 -2.13
N ILE A 363 8.54 30.39 -2.26
CA ILE A 363 9.04 29.31 -1.39
C ILE A 363 10.49 28.98 -1.75
N GLY A 364 11.32 28.83 -0.73
CA GLY A 364 12.70 28.42 -0.93
C GLY A 364 12.74 26.91 -1.09
N VAL A 365 13.25 26.41 -2.20
CA VAL A 365 13.39 24.97 -2.44
C VAL A 365 14.84 24.62 -2.67
N GLU A 366 15.31 23.58 -1.99
CA GLU A 366 16.58 22.92 -2.26
C GLU A 366 16.32 21.43 -2.48
N MET A 367 16.99 20.85 -3.46
CA MET A 367 16.91 19.42 -3.74
C MET A 367 18.32 18.88 -3.87
N ASP A 368 18.62 17.85 -3.08
CA ASP A 368 19.85 17.08 -3.15
C ASP A 368 19.48 15.65 -3.54
N ALA A 369 19.98 15.21 -4.70
CA ALA A 369 19.70 13.90 -5.24
C ALA A 369 20.98 13.09 -5.40
N ASP A 370 21.04 11.88 -4.86
CA ASP A 370 22.22 11.01 -4.99
C ASP A 370 21.88 9.62 -5.54
N THR A 371 22.73 9.15 -6.46
CA THR A 371 22.71 7.75 -6.86
C THR A 371 24.08 7.19 -7.20
N SER A 372 24.39 6.00 -6.65
CA SER A 372 25.64 5.31 -6.98
C SER A 372 25.60 4.65 -8.37
N THR A 373 24.44 4.17 -8.81
CA THR A 373 24.26 3.54 -10.13
C THR A 373 22.86 3.80 -10.66
N GLY A 374 22.78 4.66 -11.68
CA GLY A 374 21.53 4.90 -12.39
C GLY A 374 21.42 6.31 -12.96
N SER A 375 20.26 6.94 -12.82
CA SER A 375 19.98 8.25 -13.43
C SER A 375 19.25 9.19 -12.49
N ILE A 376 19.63 10.46 -12.53
CA ILE A 376 18.94 11.54 -11.84
C ILE A 376 18.36 12.49 -12.88
N THR A 377 17.09 12.86 -12.71
CA THR A 377 16.40 13.86 -13.51
C THR A 377 15.81 14.92 -12.57
N LEU A 378 16.53 16.04 -12.43
CA LEU A 378 16.08 17.25 -11.73
C LEU A 378 15.71 18.37 -12.72
N PRO A 379 14.94 19.39 -12.31
CA PRO A 379 14.56 20.52 -13.17
C PRO A 379 15.75 21.26 -13.81
N SER A 380 16.86 21.41 -13.07
CA SER A 380 18.10 22.05 -13.56
C SER A 380 19.00 21.09 -14.35
N GLY A 381 18.75 19.78 -14.30
CA GLY A 381 19.73 18.75 -14.63
C GLY A 381 20.83 18.62 -13.56
N GLY A 382 21.38 17.41 -13.39
CA GLY A 382 22.40 17.12 -12.37
C GLY A 382 21.81 16.59 -11.06
N SER A 383 22.58 16.67 -9.97
CA SER A 383 22.29 16.11 -8.64
C SER A 383 21.89 17.14 -7.59
N HIS A 384 21.84 18.42 -7.94
CA HIS A 384 21.48 19.50 -7.02
C HIS A 384 20.63 20.55 -7.75
N TYR A 385 19.63 21.07 -7.04
CA TYR A 385 18.78 22.18 -7.48
C TYR A 385 18.51 23.12 -6.30
N SER A 386 18.49 24.41 -6.56
CA SER A 386 18.07 25.42 -5.58
C SER A 386 17.29 26.53 -6.27
N SER A 387 16.14 26.91 -5.71
CA SER A 387 15.36 28.05 -6.19
C SER A 387 16.02 29.37 -5.79
N PRO A 388 15.85 30.46 -6.57
CA PRO A 388 16.34 31.79 -6.18
C PRO A 388 15.91 32.21 -4.77
N GLU A 389 14.68 31.85 -4.39
CA GLU A 389 14.04 32.23 -3.14
C GLU A 389 14.56 31.43 -1.95
N PHE A 390 15.24 30.30 -2.18
CA PHE A 390 15.95 29.56 -1.13
C PHE A 390 17.03 30.44 -0.50
N SER A 391 17.76 31.21 -1.32
CA SER A 391 18.85 32.10 -0.87
C SER A 391 18.42 33.31 -0.02
N LEU A 392 17.12 33.59 0.01
CA LEU A 392 16.53 34.75 0.67
C LEU A 392 15.91 34.39 2.04
N LYS A 393 16.14 33.16 2.52
CA LYS A 393 15.55 32.64 3.76
C LYS A 393 16.43 32.93 4.99
N ASN A 394 15.78 33.11 6.14
CA ASN A 394 16.43 33.53 7.40
C ASN A 394 17.39 32.47 7.98
N SER A 395 17.29 31.21 7.56
CA SER A 395 17.96 30.06 8.19
C SER A 395 19.23 29.59 7.45
N GLN A 396 19.60 30.23 6.34
CA GLN A 396 20.31 29.54 5.27
C GLN A 396 21.86 29.59 5.32
N TYR A 397 22.46 30.14 6.37
CA TYR A 397 23.92 30.11 6.50
C TYR A 397 24.38 29.02 7.46
N SER A 398 24.43 27.78 6.97
CA SER A 398 25.19 26.69 7.59
C SER A 398 26.25 26.20 6.61
N PHE A 399 27.52 26.48 6.89
CA PHE A 399 28.64 25.96 6.12
C PHE A 399 29.35 24.88 6.94
N THR A 400 29.26 23.61 6.50
CA THR A 400 30.07 22.53 7.07
C THR A 400 31.31 22.34 6.19
N LEU A 401 32.46 22.78 6.72
CA LEU A 401 33.74 22.79 6.01
C LEU A 401 34.63 21.65 6.52
N LEU A 402 34.65 20.50 5.82
CA LEU A 402 35.48 19.34 6.17
C LEU A 402 36.74 19.28 5.28
N THR A 403 37.92 19.19 5.90
CA THR A 403 39.20 18.93 5.21
C THR A 403 40.01 17.86 5.94
N SER A 404 40.51 16.86 5.22
CA SER A 404 41.35 15.80 5.78
C SER A 404 42.84 16.15 5.75
N THR A 405 43.28 17.09 4.89
CA THR A 405 44.57 17.80 4.97
C THR A 405 44.48 19.13 4.20
N GLY A 406 44.82 20.26 4.84
CA GLY A 406 44.80 21.61 4.25
C GLY A 406 44.04 22.64 5.10
N SER A 407 44.18 23.93 4.79
CA SER A 407 43.43 25.02 5.45
C SER A 407 42.24 25.47 4.61
N ILE A 408 41.08 25.67 5.25
CA ILE A 408 39.93 26.30 4.62
C ILE A 408 39.88 27.76 5.05
N THR A 409 39.67 28.68 4.09
CA THR A 409 39.43 30.10 4.35
C THR A 409 38.11 30.48 3.70
N ALA A 410 37.13 30.88 4.51
CA ALA A 410 35.87 31.43 4.06
C ALA A 410 35.83 32.93 4.38
N SER A 411 35.37 33.73 3.42
CA SER A 411 35.17 35.17 3.60
C SER A 411 33.84 35.56 2.97
N VAL A 412 32.94 36.13 3.78
CA VAL A 412 31.69 36.71 3.34
C VAL A 412 31.94 38.18 3.04
N TYR A 413 31.65 38.61 1.81
CA TYR A 413 31.61 40.02 1.44
C TYR A 413 30.16 40.48 1.54
N ASN A 414 29.91 41.47 2.40
CA ASN A 414 28.67 42.25 2.40
C ASN A 414 28.66 43.27 1.27
#